data_AF-A0A1X2IIN2-F1
#
_entry.id   AF-A0A1X2IIN2-F1
#
_cell.length_a   1.000
_cell.length_b   1.000
_cell.length_c   1.000
_cell.angle_alpha   90.00
_cell.angle_beta   90.00
_cell.angle_gamma   90.00
#
_symmetry.space_group_name_H-M   'P 1'
#
loop_
_entity.id
_entity.type
_entity.pdbx_description
1 polymer ?
#
loop_
_entity_poly.entity_id
_entity_poly.type
_entity_poly.pdbx_seq_one_letter_code
_entity_poly.pdbx_strand_id
1 'polypeptide(L)'
;RLYRLYQYVFDRMHSRSRPLKLYYHHSDNEVILGWITSTFELYVVYGPETPKSVIISHSNQLLRWIKKNDDNLFILNSPVF
;
A
#
# COMPACT_ATOMS: atom_id res chain seq x y z
N ARG A 1 16.54 0.54 -4.31
CA ARG A 1 15.75 1.65 -4.90
C ARG A 1 14.32 1.64 -4.36
N LEU A 2 13.48 0.66 -4.74
CA LEU A 2 12.10 0.53 -4.25
C LEU A 2 11.97 0.51 -2.72
N TYR A 3 12.90 -0.14 -2.02
CA TYR A 3 12.90 -0.13 -0.55
C TYR A 3 12.99 1.29 0.05
N ARG A 4 13.82 2.17 -0.52
CA ARG A 4 13.90 3.57 -0.08
C ARG A 4 12.64 4.36 -0.39
N LEU A 5 12.01 4.06 -1.54
CA LEU A 5 10.72 4.66 -1.89
C LEU A 5 9.63 4.22 -0.91
N TYR A 6 9.61 2.94 -0.55
CA TYR A 6 8.74 2.42 0.51
C TYR A 6 9.00 3.16 1.83
N GLN A 7 10.25 3.25 2.29
CA GLN A 7 10.59 3.97 3.54
C GLN A 7 10.12 5.43 3.50
N TYR A 8 10.36 6.12 2.38
CA TYR A 8 9.91 7.50 2.18
C TYR A 8 8.38 7.64 2.31
N VAL A 9 7.61 6.74 1.69
CA VAL A 9 6.14 6.77 1.80
C VAL A 9 5.68 6.38 3.19
N PHE A 10 6.29 5.35 3.78
CA PHE A 10 5.98 4.88 5.12
C PHE A 10 6.11 6.00 6.16
N ASP A 11 7.23 6.73 6.14
CA ASP A 11 7.49 7.85 7.07
C ASP A 11 6.44 8.96 6.93
N ARG A 12 6.02 9.25 5.69
CA ARG A 12 4.99 10.27 5.40
C ARG A 12 3.62 9.84 5.89
N MET A 13 3.28 8.56 5.73
CA MET A 13 2.00 8.01 6.16
C MET A 13 1.89 7.87 7.68
N HIS A 14 3.00 7.56 8.35
CA HIS A 14 3.10 7.39 9.80
C HIS A 14 3.58 8.63 10.56
N SER A 15 3.63 9.78 9.88
CA SER A 15 4.00 11.04 10.53
C SER A 15 3.05 11.34 11.70
N ARG A 16 3.61 11.52 12.90
CA ARG A 16 2.86 11.79 14.14
C ARG A 16 2.03 13.07 14.08
N SER A 17 2.48 14.06 13.29
CA SER A 17 1.78 15.34 13.17
C SER A 17 0.57 15.25 12.26
N ARG A 18 0.59 14.34 11.26
CA ARG A 18 -0.48 14.19 10.28
C ARG A 18 -0.44 12.79 9.65
N PRO A 19 -1.01 11.77 10.31
CA PRO A 19 -1.07 10.44 9.75
C PRO A 19 -1.96 10.42 8.50
N LEU A 20 -1.49 9.79 7.42
CA LEU A 20 -2.20 9.73 6.15
C LEU A 20 -2.68 8.30 5.90
N LYS A 21 -3.98 8.13 5.64
CA LYS A 21 -4.53 6.81 5.26
C LYS A 21 -4.28 6.44 3.80
N LEU A 22 -4.04 7.43 2.96
CA LEU A 22 -3.78 7.27 1.53
C LEU A 22 -2.71 8.27 1.11
N TYR A 23 -1.69 7.80 0.40
CA TYR A 23 -0.64 8.64 -0.12
C TYR A 23 -0.27 8.23 -1.54
N TYR A 24 -0.20 9.20 -2.43
CA TYR A 24 0.21 9.02 -3.83
C TYR A 24 1.48 9.82 -4.04
N HIS A 25 2.52 9.17 -4.55
CA HIS A 25 3.78 9.81 -4.92
C HIS A 25 4.17 9.40 -6.34
N HIS A 26 4.37 10.41 -7.18
CA HIS A 26 4.85 10.27 -8.55
C HIS A 26 6.30 10.77 -8.61
N SER A 27 7.14 9.99 -9.26
CA SER A 27 8.53 10.31 -9.58
C SER A 27 8.80 10.00 -11.04
N ASP A 28 9.93 10.46 -11.56
CA ASP A 28 10.31 10.25 -12.96
C ASP A 28 10.41 8.77 -13.36
N ASN A 29 10.67 7.89 -12.39
CA ASN A 29 10.87 6.47 -12.64
C ASN A 29 9.66 5.61 -12.31
N GLU A 30 8.80 6.05 -11.40
CA GLU A 30 7.72 5.22 -10.85
C GLU A 30 6.70 6.02 -10.05
N VAL A 31 5.55 5.39 -9.86
CA VAL A 31 4.47 5.87 -9.01
C VAL A 31 4.25 4.89 -7.89
N ILE A 32 4.17 5.36 -6.65
CA ILE A 32 3.80 4.54 -5.49
C ILE A 32 2.49 5.04 -4.89
N LEU A 33 1.60 4.09 -4.61
CA LEU A 33 0.40 4.30 -3.81
C LEU A 33 0.58 3.57 -2.49
N GLY A 34 0.55 4.31 -1.38
CA GLY A 34 0.47 3.77 -0.03
C GLY A 34 -0.95 3.90 0.50
N TRP A 35 -1.49 2.83 1.09
CA TRP A 35 -2.84 2.78 1.64
C TRP A 35 -2.85 2.03 2.98
N ILE A 36 -3.15 2.75 4.06
CA ILE A 36 -3.35 2.16 5.40
C ILE A 36 -4.82 1.77 5.53
N THR A 37 -5.06 0.49 5.78
CA THR A 37 -6.39 -0.03 6.15
C THR A 37 -6.45 -0.26 7.66
N SER A 38 -7.57 -0.77 8.17
CA SER A 38 -7.69 -1.12 9.59
C SER A 38 -6.92 -2.39 9.98
N THR A 39 -6.59 -3.26 9.02
CA THR A 39 -5.98 -4.58 9.28
C THR A 39 -4.60 -4.75 8.67
N PHE A 40 -4.34 -4.14 7.51
CA PHE A 40 -3.05 -4.20 6.82
C PHE A 40 -2.70 -2.88 6.13
N GLU A 41 -1.47 -2.80 5.63
CA GLU A 41 -1.00 -1.71 4.79
C GLU A 41 -0.68 -2.22 3.40
N LEU A 42 -1.04 -1.46 2.38
CA LEU A 42 -0.79 -1.78 0.98
C LEU A 42 0.11 -0.72 0.36
N TYR A 43 1.26 -1.15 -0.16
CA TYR A 43 2.16 -0.32 -0.94
C TYR A 43 2.31 -0.93 -2.34
N VAL A 44 1.83 -0.23 -3.36
CA VAL A 44 1.87 -0.71 -4.75
C VAL A 44 2.65 0.28 -5.61
N VAL A 45 3.53 -0.25 -6.46
CA VAL A 45 4.36 0.54 -7.37
C VAL A 45 3.95 0.27 -8.81
N TYR A 46 3.82 1.34 -9.59
CA TYR A 46 3.43 1.36 -11.00
C TYR A 46 4.48 2.11 -11.83
N GLY A 47 4.46 1.92 -13.14
CA GLY A 47 5.29 2.73 -14.06
C GLY A 47 4.84 4.20 -14.08
N PRO A 48 5.75 5.14 -14.44
CA PRO A 48 5.51 6.59 -14.36
C PRO A 48 4.37 7.07 -15.26
N GLU A 49 4.16 6.38 -16.38
CA GLU A 49 3.12 6.67 -17.38
C GLU A 49 1.76 6.01 -17.06
N THR A 50 1.63 5.35 -15.90
CA THR A 50 0.38 4.65 -15.56
C THR A 50 -0.70 5.67 -15.18
N PRO A 51 -1.87 5.69 -15.85
CA PRO A 51 -2.93 6.64 -15.53
C PRO A 51 -3.45 6.45 -14.09
N LYS A 52 -3.75 7.57 -13.40
CA LYS A 52 -4.27 7.54 -12.03
C LYS A 52 -5.54 6.69 -11.88
N SER A 53 -6.43 6.70 -12.89
CA SER A 53 -7.65 5.88 -12.90
C SER A 53 -7.33 4.38 -12.87
N VAL A 54 -6.31 3.94 -13.61
CA VAL A 54 -5.85 2.55 -13.64
C VAL A 54 -5.23 2.16 -12.30
N ILE A 55 -4.38 3.02 -11.74
CA ILE A 55 -3.77 2.83 -10.41
C ILE A 55 -4.85 2.61 -9.35
N ILE A 56 -5.86 3.49 -9.31
CA ILE A 56 -6.96 3.41 -8.35
C ILE A 56 -7.78 2.14 -8.58
N SER A 57 -8.13 1.82 -9.83
CA SER A 57 -8.92 0.64 -10.17
C SER A 57 -8.23 -0.66 -9.74
N HIS A 58 -6.97 -0.85 -10.11
CA HIS A 58 -6.19 -2.04 -9.76
C HIS A 58 -5.93 -2.13 -8.25
N SER A 59 -5.63 -1.02 -7.59
CA SER A 59 -5.44 -1.00 -6.13
C SER A 59 -6.72 -1.39 -5.41
N ASN A 60 -7.89 -0.89 -5.85
CA ASN A 60 -9.18 -1.30 -5.29
C ASN A 60 -9.49 -2.78 -5.53
N GLN A 61 -9.12 -3.33 -6.69
CA GLN A 61 -9.27 -4.76 -6.97
C GLN A 61 -8.42 -5.61 -6.03
N LEU A 62 -7.16 -5.21 -5.79
CA LEU A 62 -6.27 -5.85 -4.82
C LEU A 62 -6.85 -5.79 -3.41
N LEU A 63 -7.32 -4.63 -2.94
CA LEU A 63 -7.94 -4.51 -1.61
C LEU A 63 -9.13 -5.45 -1.44
N ARG A 64 -10.00 -5.55 -2.45
CA ARG A 64 -11.14 -6.49 -2.42
C ARG A 64 -10.70 -7.94 -2.43
N TRP A 65 -9.66 -8.27 -3.18
CA TRP A 65 -9.14 -9.63 -3.25
C TRP A 65 -8.46 -10.02 -1.93
N ILE A 66 -7.60 -9.16 -1.36
CA ILE A 66 -6.94 -9.39 -0.07
C ILE A 66 -7.99 -9.60 1.02
N LYS A 67 -9.00 -8.72 1.09
CA LYS A 67 -10.10 -8.85 2.06
C LYS A 67 -10.86 -10.18 1.95
N LYS A 68 -10.98 -10.75 0.75
CA LYS A 68 -11.60 -12.07 0.55
C LYS A 68 -10.71 -13.24 0.95
N ASN A 69 -9.40 -13.02 1.08
CA ASN A 69 -8.40 -14.05 1.35
C ASN A 69 -7.65 -13.80 2.68
N ASP A 70 -8.18 -12.94 3.54
CA ASP A 70 -7.50 -12.43 4.75
C ASP A 70 -6.98 -13.57 5.64
N ASP A 71 -7.83 -14.57 5.88
CA ASP A 71 -7.53 -15.76 6.70
C ASP A 71 -6.38 -16.62 6.16
N ASN A 72 -6.10 -16.55 4.86
CA ASN A 72 -5.05 -17.33 4.20
C ASN A 72 -3.78 -16.52 3.92
N LEU A 73 -3.85 -15.20 3.95
CA LEU A 73 -2.73 -14.31 3.62
C LEU A 73 -1.96 -13.85 4.86
N PHE A 74 -2.66 -13.72 5.99
CA PHE A 74 -2.05 -13.22 7.22
C PHE A 74 -1.97 -14.32 8.28
N ILE A 75 -0.83 -14.37 8.95
CA ILE A 75 -0.66 -15.22 10.14
C ILE A 75 -1.28 -14.47 11.32
N LEU A 76 -2.59 -14.63 11.50
CA LEU A 76 -3.34 -13.98 12.58
C LEU A 76 -3.24 -14.76 13.90
N ASN A 77 -2.96 -16.06 13.83
CA ASN A 77 -2.86 -16.94 14.98
C ASN A 77 -1.45 -17.53 15.08
N SER A 78 -0.81 -17.37 16.24
CA SER A 78 0.41 -18.10 16.56
C SER A 78 0.02 -19.46 17.15
N PRO A 79 0.61 -20.58 16.69
CA PRO A 79 0.35 -21.87 17.31
C PRO A 79 0.86 -21.85 18.76
N VAL A 80 -0.07 -22.01 19.71
CA VAL A 80 0.24 -22.27 21.11
C VAL A 80 0.43 -23.77 21.28
N PHE A 81 1.62 -24.17 21.76
CA PHE A 81 1.98 -25.55 22.09
C PHE A 81 1.83 -25.81 23.59
#